data_AF-A0A8C2DBC9-F1
#
_entry.id   AF-A0A8C2DBC9-F1
#
_cell.length_a   1.000
_cell.length_b   1.000
_cell.length_c   1.000
_cell.angle_alpha   90.00
_cell.angle_beta   90.00
_cell.angle_gamma   90.00
#
_symmetry.space_group_name_H-M   'P 1'
#
loop_
_entity.id
_entity.type
_entity.pdbx_description
1 polymer ?
#
loop_
_entity_poly.entity_id
_entity_poly.type
_entity_poly.pdbx_seq_one_letter_code
_entity_poly.pdbx_strand_id
1 'polypeptide(L)'
;MKSKMSYKPVTHMLFDMEGLLLDTERLYNVAYQEVCDRFNKQYTWEVKSSVMGKKALECPNCPEHVLNSQPGLQVVMIPDDNLDCSLTQEATLLLRSMEEFRPELFSLPAYP
;
A
#
# COMPACT_ATOMS: atom_id res chain seq x y z
N MET A 1 24.03 19.07 1.50
CA MET A 1 23.75 18.12 2.60
C MET A 1 22.26 18.20 2.89
N LYS A 2 21.46 17.20 2.52
CA LYS A 2 20.03 17.17 2.90
C LYS A 2 19.97 16.93 4.40
N SER A 3 19.30 17.81 5.15
CA SER A 3 19.04 17.60 6.56
C SER A 3 18.39 16.22 6.73
N LYS A 4 18.90 15.43 7.67
CA LYS A 4 18.30 14.16 8.07
C LYS A 4 16.94 14.53 8.67
N MET A 5 15.87 14.42 7.89
CA MET A 5 14.50 14.64 8.40
C MET A 5 14.31 13.67 9.56
N SER A 6 14.18 14.21 10.76
CA SER A 6 13.78 13.42 11.93
C SER A 6 12.29 13.20 11.81
N TYR A 7 11.86 11.95 11.74
CA TYR A 7 10.44 11.61 11.83
C TYR A 7 9.89 12.06 13.19
N LYS A 8 8.59 12.32 13.25
CA LYS A 8 7.92 12.66 14.52
C LYS A 8 7.89 11.41 15.41
N PRO A 9 8.11 11.54 16.72
CA PRO A 9 7.90 10.43 17.64
C PRO A 9 6.44 9.95 17.59
N VAL A 10 6.24 8.64 17.56
CA VAL A 10 4.92 8.00 17.68
C VAL A 10 4.93 7.03 18.86
N THR A 11 3.75 6.69 19.38
CA THR A 11 3.60 5.75 20.50
C THR A 11 3.04 4.39 20.07
N HIS A 12 2.35 4.35 18.93
CA HIS A 12 1.65 3.17 18.43
C HIS A 12 1.78 3.09 16.91
N MET A 13 1.71 1.87 16.37
CA MET A 13 1.72 1.60 14.94
C MET A 13 0.44 0.87 14.54
N LEU A 14 -0.07 1.20 13.36
CA LEU A 14 -1.15 0.47 12.71
C LEU A 14 -0.57 -0.10 11.41
N PHE A 15 -0.63 -1.42 11.27
CA PHE A 15 -0.23 -2.10 10.05
C PHE A 15 -1.49 -2.51 9.29
N ASP A 16 -1.47 -2.28 7.98
CA ASP A 16 -2.45 -2.93 7.12
C ASP A 16 -2.23 -4.44 7.17
N MET A 17 -3.31 -5.19 7.05
CA MET A 17 -3.28 -6.65 7.14
C MET A 17 -3.12 -7.27 5.75
N GLU A 18 -4.03 -6.94 4.85
CA GLU A 18 -4.09 -7.47 3.48
C GLU A 18 -3.06 -6.76 2.60
N GLY A 19 -2.37 -7.51 1.75
CA GLY A 19 -1.34 -6.96 0.87
C GLY A 19 -0.06 -6.44 1.56
N LEU A 20 -0.01 -6.44 2.91
CA LEU A 20 1.16 -6.02 3.68
C LEU A 20 1.66 -7.13 4.62
N LEU A 21 0.90 -7.46 5.68
CA LEU A 21 1.27 -8.54 6.60
C LEU A 21 0.99 -9.92 6.00
N LEU A 22 -0.07 -10.00 5.20
CA LEU A 22 -0.47 -11.19 4.45
C LEU A 22 -0.35 -10.90 2.96
N ASP A 23 0.38 -11.75 2.23
CA ASP A 23 0.43 -11.72 0.76
C ASP A 23 -0.86 -12.31 0.15
N THR A 24 -1.97 -11.59 0.35
CA THR A 24 -3.28 -11.96 -0.19
C THR A 24 -3.45 -11.52 -1.64
N GLU A 25 -2.68 -10.54 -2.12
CA GLU A 25 -2.71 -10.10 -3.51
C GLU A 25 -2.36 -11.24 -4.48
N ARG A 26 -1.42 -12.11 -4.11
CA ARG A 26 -1.11 -13.31 -4.91
C ARG A 26 -2.33 -14.22 -5.06
N LEU A 27 -3.11 -14.42 -4.00
CA LEU A 27 -4.31 -15.25 -4.02
C LEU A 27 -5.43 -14.59 -4.83
N TYR A 28 -5.62 -13.27 -4.69
CA TYR A 28 -6.58 -12.52 -5.52
C TYR A 28 -6.25 -12.62 -7.00
N ASN A 29 -4.98 -12.43 -7.38
CA ASN A 29 -4.56 -12.55 -8.78
C ASN A 29 -4.88 -13.93 -9.37
N VAL A 30 -4.60 -15.01 -8.63
CA VAL A 30 -4.93 -16.38 -9.06
C VAL A 30 -6.45 -16.56 -9.21
N ALA A 31 -7.22 -16.13 -8.21
CA ALA A 31 -8.68 -16.27 -8.23
C ALA A 31 -9.33 -15.46 -9.36
N TYR A 32 -8.91 -14.21 -9.57
CA TYR A 32 -9.42 -13.37 -10.67
C TYR A 32 -9.05 -13.95 -12.03
N GLN A 33 -7.81 -14.42 -12.20
CA GLN A 33 -7.40 -15.04 -13.46
C GLN A 33 -8.20 -16.31 -13.75
N GLU A 34 -8.45 -17.17 -12.76
CA GLU A 34 -9.26 -18.39 -12.93
C GLU A 34 -10.69 -18.07 -13.39
N VAL A 35 -11.27 -16.96 -12.91
CA VAL A 35 -12.58 -16.49 -13.39
C VAL A 35 -12.49 -15.95 -14.82
N CYS A 36 -11.46 -15.16 -15.14
CA CYS A 36 -11.25 -14.60 -16.48
C CYS A 36 -11.00 -15.69 -17.54
N ASP A 37 -10.32 -16.78 -17.18
CA ASP A 37 -10.01 -17.90 -18.08
C ASP A 37 -11.27 -18.54 -18.66
N ARG A 38 -12.37 -18.57 -17.90
CA ARG A 38 -13.68 -19.09 -18.35
C ARG A 38 -14.26 -18.32 -19.55
N PHE A 39 -13.77 -17.11 -19.78
CA PHE A 39 -14.19 -16.22 -20.87
C PHE A 39 -13.04 -15.93 -21.85
N ASN A 40 -11.94 -16.68 -21.78
CA ASN A 40 -10.72 -16.45 -22.56
C ASN A 40 -10.19 -15.02 -22.40
N LYS A 41 -10.24 -14.46 -21.19
CA LYS A 41 -9.71 -13.13 -20.84
C LYS A 41 -8.49 -13.26 -19.95
N GLN A 42 -7.59 -12.28 -20.01
CA GLN A 42 -6.48 -12.14 -19.08
C GLN A 42 -6.77 -11.03 -18.08
N TYR A 43 -6.48 -11.29 -16.81
CA TYR A 43 -6.49 -10.30 -15.75
C TYR A 43 -5.13 -9.59 -15.73
N THR A 44 -5.04 -8.48 -16.46
CA THR A 44 -3.79 -7.72 -16.62
C THR A 44 -3.58 -6.70 -15.50
N TRP A 45 -2.38 -6.13 -15.42
CA TRP A 45 -2.09 -5.04 -14.47
C TRP A 45 -2.99 -3.82 -14.69
N GLU A 46 -3.29 -3.47 -15.94
CA GLU A 46 -4.20 -2.35 -16.26
C GLU A 46 -5.59 -2.59 -15.66
N VAL A 47 -6.07 -3.84 -15.68
CA VAL A 47 -7.34 -4.20 -15.03
C VAL A 47 -7.19 -4.16 -13.51
N LYS A 48 -6.14 -4.79 -12.94
CA LYS A 48 -5.86 -4.79 -11.48
C LYS A 48 -5.81 -3.36 -10.94
N SER A 49 -4.94 -2.52 -11.48
CA SER A 49 -4.77 -1.12 -11.09
C SER A 49 -6.06 -0.31 -11.22
N SER A 50 -6.91 -0.60 -12.22
CA SER A 50 -8.20 0.10 -12.38
C SER A 50 -9.24 -0.24 -11.30
N VAL A 51 -9.09 -1.39 -10.60
CA VAL A 51 -10.00 -1.85 -9.55
C VAL A 51 -9.42 -1.78 -8.13
N MET A 52 -8.10 -1.62 -7.98
CA MET A 52 -7.46 -1.44 -6.68
C MET A 52 -8.03 -0.24 -5.93
N GLY A 53 -8.13 -0.36 -4.61
CA GLY A 53 -8.74 0.63 -3.73
C GLY A 53 -10.28 0.64 -3.75
N LYS A 54 -10.91 0.23 -4.86
CA LYS A 54 -12.38 0.29 -5.01
C LYS A 54 -13.08 -0.84 -4.27
N LYS A 55 -14.25 -0.56 -3.71
CA LYS A 55 -15.12 -1.63 -3.21
C LYS A 55 -15.70 -2.45 -4.36
N ALA A 56 -15.92 -3.75 -4.13
CA ALA A 56 -16.39 -4.71 -5.13
C ALA A 56 -17.71 -4.35 -5.86
N LEU A 57 -18.49 -3.40 -5.32
CA LEU A 57 -19.77 -2.96 -5.89
C LEU A 57 -19.75 -1.51 -6.40
N GLU A 58 -18.61 -0.82 -6.39
CA GLU A 58 -18.56 0.63 -6.64
C GLU A 58 -18.35 1.05 -8.10
N CYS A 59 -18.91 2.24 -8.36
CA CYS A 59 -19.30 2.87 -9.62
C CYS A 59 -18.12 3.48 -10.40
N PRO A 60 -18.20 3.65 -11.75
CA PRO A 60 -17.11 4.17 -12.60
C PRO A 60 -16.58 5.58 -12.27
N ASN A 61 -17.23 6.32 -11.36
CA ASN A 61 -16.96 7.74 -11.10
C ASN A 61 -16.68 8.08 -9.62
N CYS A 62 -16.26 7.12 -8.80
CA CYS A 62 -15.89 7.40 -7.41
C CYS A 62 -14.37 7.68 -7.31
N PRO A 63 -13.94 8.94 -7.05
CA PRO A 63 -12.56 9.21 -6.70
C PRO A 63 -12.33 8.82 -5.23
N GLU A 64 -11.63 7.72 -4.98
CA GLU A 64 -11.18 7.39 -3.63
C GLU A 64 -9.78 7.97 -3.37
N HIS A 65 -9.76 9.10 -2.66
CA HIS A 65 -8.62 9.54 -1.86
C HIS A 65 -8.83 9.03 -0.43
N VAL A 66 -8.45 7.78 -0.15
CA VAL A 66 -8.28 7.28 1.24
C VAL A 66 -6.83 7.47 1.69
N LEU A 67 -6.28 8.63 1.37
CA LEU A 67 -5.16 9.22 2.09
C LEU A 67 -5.55 10.67 2.38
N ASN A 68 -6.69 10.89 3.04
CA ASN A 68 -6.90 12.17 3.69
C ASN A 68 -5.99 12.19 4.92
N SER A 69 -4.74 12.58 4.64
CA SER A 69 -3.65 12.91 5.53
C SER A 69 -4.17 13.68 6.74
N GLN A 70 -4.55 12.96 7.80
CA GLN A 70 -4.82 13.60 9.08
C GLN A 70 -3.53 14.29 9.52
N PRO A 71 -3.57 15.59 9.85
CA PRO A 71 -2.37 16.31 10.26
C PRO A 71 -1.77 15.63 11.49
N GLY A 72 -0.61 14.99 11.31
CA GLY A 72 0.10 14.27 12.37
C GLY A 72 0.27 12.77 12.14
N LEU A 73 -0.48 12.16 11.22
CA LEU A 73 -0.26 10.75 10.86
C LEU A 73 0.98 10.63 9.98
N GLN A 74 1.89 9.72 10.36
CA GLN A 74 3.04 9.36 9.54
C GLN A 74 2.78 8.02 8.88
N VAL A 75 2.82 7.99 7.56
CA VAL A 75 2.47 6.82 6.76
C VAL A 75 3.74 6.21 6.19
N VAL A 76 3.98 4.94 6.50
CA VAL A 76 4.99 4.14 5.81
C VAL A 76 4.27 3.28 4.78
N MET A 77 4.73 3.30 3.55
CA MET A 77 4.09 2.61 2.44
C MET A 77 5.11 1.70 1.73
N ILE A 78 4.67 0.48 1.42
CA ILE A 78 5.38 -0.47 0.55
C ILE A 78 4.52 -0.62 -0.71
N PRO A 79 4.83 0.09 -1.80
CA PRO A 79 4.05 0.01 -3.03
C PRO A 79 4.39 -1.25 -3.83
N ASP A 80 3.42 -1.78 -4.58
CA ASP A 80 3.67 -2.73 -5.68
C ASP A 80 4.61 -2.07 -6.71
N ASP A 81 5.55 -2.82 -7.27
CA ASP A 81 6.55 -2.33 -8.23
C ASP A 81 5.92 -1.69 -9.48
N ASN A 82 4.69 -2.08 -9.82
CA ASN A 82 3.96 -1.55 -10.98
C ASN A 82 3.10 -0.32 -10.66
N LEU A 83 3.04 0.11 -9.39
CA LEU A 83 2.26 1.28 -8.97
C LEU A 83 2.91 2.58 -9.45
N ASP A 84 2.09 3.51 -9.95
CA ASP A 84 2.57 4.84 -10.32
C ASP A 84 3.10 5.58 -9.09
N CYS A 85 4.38 5.97 -9.13
CA CYS A 85 5.05 6.73 -8.08
C CYS A 85 4.38 8.08 -7.79
N SER A 86 3.55 8.61 -8.70
CA SER A 86 2.74 9.81 -8.44
C SER A 86 1.76 9.62 -7.27
N LEU A 87 1.32 8.37 -7.03
CA LEU A 87 0.38 8.01 -5.96
C LEU A 87 1.06 7.84 -4.60
N THR A 88 2.40 7.79 -4.56
CA THR A 88 3.16 7.55 -3.32
C THR A 88 3.62 8.84 -2.64
N GLN A 89 3.24 10.01 -3.15
CA GLN A 89 3.77 11.32 -2.74
C GLN A 89 3.44 11.71 -1.29
N GLU A 90 2.33 11.22 -0.75
CA GLU A 90 1.88 11.53 0.61
C GLU A 90 2.52 10.62 1.67
N ALA A 91 3.24 9.57 1.26
CA ALA A 91 3.92 8.68 2.19
C ALA A 91 5.09 9.39 2.89
N THR A 92 5.21 9.19 4.20
CA THR A 92 6.33 9.69 5.01
C THR A 92 7.61 8.90 4.74
N LEU A 93 7.49 7.60 4.48
CA LEU A 93 8.60 6.71 4.16
C LEU A 93 8.12 5.65 3.17
N LEU A 94 8.91 5.45 2.11
CA LEU A 94 8.73 4.36 1.16
C LEU A 94 9.75 3.28 1.43
N LEU A 95 9.30 2.03 1.48
CA LEU A 95 10.12 0.84 1.65
C LEU A 95 9.82 -0.14 0.52
N ARG A 96 10.75 -1.08 0.28
CA ARG A 96 10.50 -2.20 -0.65
C ARG A 96 9.96 -3.43 0.07
N SER A 97 10.19 -3.52 1.37
CA SER A 97 9.80 -4.66 2.18
C SER A 97 9.61 -4.23 3.63
N MET A 98 8.73 -4.94 4.34
CA MET A 98 8.56 -4.78 5.79
C MET A 98 9.82 -5.15 6.57
N GLU A 99 10.70 -5.96 5.99
CA GLU A 99 12.01 -6.31 6.57
C GLU A 99 12.95 -5.10 6.69
N GLU A 100 12.74 -4.07 5.87
CA GLU A 100 13.52 -2.82 5.90
C GLU A 100 12.99 -1.83 6.95
N PHE A 101 11.83 -2.11 7.54
CA PHE A 101 11.21 -1.19 8.47
C PHE A 101 12.01 -1.12 9.78
N ARG A 102 12.26 0.11 10.23
CA ARG A 102 13.04 0.41 11.44
C ARG A 102 12.21 1.24 12.42
N PRO A 103 11.63 0.63 13.48
CA PRO A 103 10.82 1.35 14.45
C PRO A 103 11.56 2.54 15.11
N GLU A 104 12.88 2.43 15.26
CA GLU A 104 13.71 3.43 15.93
C GLU A 104 13.70 4.78 15.20
N LEU A 105 13.46 4.78 13.88
CA LEU A 105 13.28 6.01 13.10
C LEU A 105 12.11 6.85 13.64
N PHE A 106 11.11 6.22 14.24
CA PHE A 106 9.91 6.84 14.78
C PHE A 106 9.91 6.90 16.33
N SER A 107 11.08 6.75 16.96
CA SER A 107 11.27 6.73 18.43
C SER A 107 10.64 5.52 19.15
N LEU A 108 10.42 4.41 18.43
CA LEU A 108 9.98 3.15 19.00
C LEU A 108 11.19 2.23 19.29
N PRO A 109 11.07 1.25 20.20
CA PRO A 109 12.13 0.27 20.44
C PRO A 109 12.37 -0.61 19.21
N ALA A 110 13.61 -1.10 19.04
CA ALA A 110 13.96 -2.05 17.99
C ALA A 110 13.22 -3.38 18.18
N TYR A 111 13.09 -4.16 17.10
CA TYR A 111 12.59 -5.52 17.16
C TYR A 111 13.46 -6.40 18.08
N PRO A 112 12.85 -7.36 18.81
CA PRO A 112 13.58 -8.29 19.67
C PRO A 112 14.49 -9.24 18.89
#